data_AF-A0A2S5REH2-F1
#
_entry.id   AF-A0A2S5REH2-F1
#
_cell.length_a   1.000
_cell.length_b   1.000
_cell.length_c   1.000
_cell.angle_alpha   90.00
_cell.angle_beta   90.00
_cell.angle_gamma   90.00
#
_symmetry.space_group_name_H-M   'P 1'
#
loop_
_entity.id
_entity.type
_entity.pdbx_description
1 polymer ?
#
loop_
_entity_poly.entity_id
_entity_poly.type
_entity_poly.pdbx_seq_one_letter_code
_entity_poly.pdbx_strand_id
1 'polypeptide(L)'
;MWDLGEREINFYELIGDFYEYERASWCFYYLFRALSFLKDPSFIPEVMRYFPPDGKEAWPWDMNGMWTEPMLGVVTNAPGYMPWLMRSLHLLHPGARWAAKDLMSQMLFDTFYEIKPDEFPDLPIVDALPLGKRDLVLSLLDEKIEDYKRWLEEDRVSSKNIEKWKERIACTEYVRGQLLLLPKEVISIGHR
;
A
#
# COMPACT_ATOMS: atom_id res chain seq x y z
N MET A 1 4.97 5.75 -24.74
CA MET A 1 6.23 6.51 -24.64
C MET A 1 7.43 5.63 -24.27
N TRP A 2 7.26 4.45 -23.65
CA TRP A 2 8.39 3.63 -23.19
C TRP A 2 8.64 2.31 -23.91
N ASP A 3 7.89 1.98 -24.96
CA ASP A 3 7.96 0.63 -25.55
C ASP A 3 8.80 0.53 -26.83
N LEU A 4 9.54 1.58 -27.24
CA LEU A 4 10.17 1.58 -28.57
C LEU A 4 11.61 2.13 -28.66
N GLY A 5 12.37 2.27 -27.57
CA GLY A 5 13.76 2.73 -27.71
C GLY A 5 14.73 2.60 -26.53
N GLU A 6 14.28 2.20 -25.33
CA GLU A 6 15.09 2.46 -24.11
C GLU A 6 15.92 1.27 -23.60
N ARG A 7 16.09 0.19 -24.38
CA ARG A 7 16.93 -0.95 -23.96
C ARG A 7 18.42 -0.61 -23.80
N GLU A 8 18.83 0.57 -24.25
CA GLU A 8 20.23 1.04 -24.20
C GLU A 8 20.42 2.31 -23.34
N ILE A 9 19.37 2.82 -22.67
CA ILE A 9 19.51 4.02 -21.83
C ILE A 9 20.15 3.63 -20.50
N ASN A 10 21.33 4.18 -20.23
CA ASN A 10 21.93 4.11 -18.91
C ASN A 10 21.28 5.17 -18.01
N PHE A 11 20.34 4.76 -17.16
CA PHE A 11 19.64 5.69 -16.26
C PHE A 11 20.55 6.41 -15.25
N TYR A 12 21.78 5.92 -15.05
CA TYR A 12 22.82 6.57 -14.26
C TYR A 12 23.73 7.51 -15.08
N GLU A 13 23.43 7.71 -16.36
CA GLU A 13 24.11 8.70 -17.19
C GLU A 13 23.73 10.11 -16.72
N LEU A 14 24.75 10.95 -16.58
CA LEU A 14 24.59 12.36 -16.27
C LEU A 14 24.42 13.14 -17.58
N ILE A 15 23.24 13.74 -17.78
CA ILE A 15 22.91 14.52 -18.98
C ILE A 15 22.70 15.98 -18.55
N GLY A 16 23.73 16.80 -18.78
CA GLY A 16 23.78 18.17 -18.24
C GLY A 16 24.09 18.15 -16.74
N ASP A 17 23.25 18.81 -15.95
CA ASP A 17 23.39 18.89 -14.48
C ASP A 17 22.57 17.84 -13.71
N PHE A 18 21.86 16.95 -14.42
CA PHE A 18 20.95 15.97 -13.83
C PHE A 18 21.22 14.55 -14.34
N TYR A 19 20.99 13.56 -13.49
CA TYR A 19 20.95 12.17 -13.94
C TYR A 19 19.65 11.89 -14.69
N GLU A 20 19.68 10.99 -15.67
CA GLU A 20 18.49 10.68 -16.46
C GLU A 20 17.36 10.07 -15.60
N TYR A 21 17.69 9.32 -14.53
CA TYR A 21 16.68 8.88 -13.55
C TYR A 21 15.98 10.05 -12.85
N GLU A 22 16.67 11.16 -12.57
CA GLU A 22 16.07 12.33 -11.93
C GLU A 22 15.05 12.98 -12.87
N ARG A 23 15.38 13.08 -14.17
CA ARG A 23 14.46 13.59 -15.20
C ARG A 23 13.24 12.70 -15.39
N ALA A 24 13.44 11.39 -15.45
CA ALA A 24 12.33 10.42 -15.53
C ALA A 24 11.43 10.49 -14.29
N SER A 25 12.01 10.73 -13.11
CA SER A 25 11.27 10.82 -11.85
C SER A 25 10.29 12.00 -11.81
N TRP A 26 10.59 13.11 -12.49
CA TRP A 26 9.67 14.25 -12.63
C TRP A 26 8.39 13.89 -13.39
N CYS A 27 8.46 12.99 -14.39
CA CYS A 27 7.27 12.53 -15.10
C CYS A 27 6.31 11.78 -14.16
N PHE A 28 6.85 10.94 -13.27
CA PHE A 28 6.06 10.28 -12.23
C PHE A 28 5.46 11.29 -11.26
N TYR A 29 6.23 12.28 -10.82
CA TYR A 29 5.72 13.33 -9.96
C TYR A 29 4.50 14.03 -10.59
N TYR A 30 4.59 14.47 -11.84
CA TYR A 30 3.48 15.15 -12.50
C TYR A 30 2.28 14.23 -12.73
N LEU A 31 2.52 12.94 -13.03
CA LEU A 31 1.46 11.95 -13.16
C LEU A 31 0.70 11.79 -11.84
N PHE A 32 1.38 11.48 -10.74
CA PHE A 32 0.73 11.27 -9.45
C PHE A 32 0.08 12.54 -8.91
N ARG A 33 0.69 13.70 -9.16
CA ARG A 33 0.06 14.99 -8.87
C ARG A 33 -1.22 15.21 -9.69
N ALA A 34 -1.27 14.79 -10.95
CA ALA A 34 -2.49 14.88 -11.74
C ALA A 34 -3.57 13.91 -11.24
N LEU A 35 -3.16 12.68 -10.89
CA LEU A 35 -4.05 11.64 -10.35
C LEU A 35 -4.71 12.06 -9.03
N SER A 36 -4.03 12.85 -8.19
CA SER A 36 -4.61 13.34 -6.93
C SER A 36 -5.82 14.26 -7.12
N PHE A 37 -5.99 14.84 -8.31
CA PHE A 37 -7.16 15.64 -8.67
C PHE A 37 -8.30 14.81 -9.27
N LEU A 38 -8.05 13.54 -9.62
CA LEU A 38 -9.11 12.65 -10.07
C LEU A 38 -9.95 12.21 -8.87
N LYS A 39 -11.27 12.25 -9.03
CA LYS A 39 -12.23 11.70 -8.06
C LYS A 39 -12.50 10.21 -8.26
N ASP A 40 -12.13 9.68 -9.42
CA ASP A 40 -12.37 8.29 -9.80
C ASP A 40 -11.16 7.43 -9.42
N PRO A 41 -11.29 6.48 -8.47
CA PRO A 41 -10.20 5.57 -8.08
C PRO A 41 -9.86 4.49 -9.12
N SER A 42 -10.52 4.45 -10.28
CA SER A 42 -10.28 3.41 -11.28
C SER A 42 -8.85 3.39 -11.85
N PHE A 43 -8.06 4.44 -11.60
CA PHE A 43 -6.64 4.49 -11.97
C PHE A 43 -5.76 3.61 -11.07
N ILE A 44 -6.19 3.26 -9.85
CA ILE A 44 -5.36 2.55 -8.86
C ILE A 44 -4.76 1.25 -9.44
N PRO A 45 -5.53 0.34 -10.08
CA PRO A 45 -4.96 -0.85 -10.70
C PRO A 45 -3.84 -0.55 -11.70
N GLU A 46 -4.00 0.50 -12.51
CA GLU A 46 -3.04 0.88 -13.55
C GLU A 46 -1.73 1.41 -12.98
N VAL A 47 -1.76 1.97 -11.76
CA VAL A 47 -0.57 2.56 -11.13
C VAL A 47 0.17 1.63 -10.19
N MET A 48 -0.45 0.52 -9.74
CA MET A 48 0.21 -0.46 -8.86
C MET A 48 1.51 -1.02 -9.46
N ARG A 49 1.59 -1.15 -10.79
CA ARG A 49 2.80 -1.64 -11.47
C ARG A 49 4.02 -0.70 -11.37
N TYR A 50 3.82 0.55 -10.94
CA TYR A 50 4.89 1.55 -10.86
C TYR A 50 5.57 1.62 -9.50
N PHE A 51 5.09 0.88 -8.50
CA PHE A 51 5.82 0.73 -7.23
C PHE A 51 7.03 -0.18 -7.45
N PRO A 52 8.27 0.33 -7.31
CA PRO A 52 9.45 -0.48 -7.56
C PRO A 52 9.66 -1.51 -6.43
N PRO A 53 10.31 -2.65 -6.73
CA PRO A 53 10.77 -3.57 -5.72
C PRO A 53 11.85 -2.96 -4.84
N ASP A 54 11.94 -3.43 -3.59
CA ASP A 54 13.07 -3.11 -2.71
C ASP A 54 14.31 -3.96 -3.04
N GLY A 55 15.48 -3.42 -2.74
CA GLY A 55 16.74 -4.17 -2.72
C GLY A 55 17.50 -4.20 -4.03
N LYS A 56 18.22 -5.30 -4.29
CA LYS A 56 19.15 -5.46 -5.44
C LYS A 56 18.47 -5.94 -6.72
N GLU A 57 17.16 -6.14 -6.71
CA GLU A 57 16.44 -6.49 -7.92
C GLU A 57 16.58 -5.33 -8.90
N ALA A 58 17.11 -5.62 -10.09
CA ALA A 58 17.28 -4.61 -11.14
C ALA A 58 15.88 -4.18 -11.64
N TRP A 59 15.32 -3.17 -11.00
CA TRP A 59 14.22 -2.40 -11.57
C TRP A 59 14.82 -1.30 -12.45
N PRO A 60 14.14 -0.86 -13.53
CA PRO A 60 14.71 0.15 -14.40
C PRO A 60 14.90 1.51 -13.70
N TRP A 61 14.35 1.69 -12.49
CA TRP A 61 14.38 2.92 -11.71
C TRP A 61 14.36 2.58 -10.20
N ASP A 62 15.14 3.30 -9.41
CA ASP A 62 15.04 3.29 -7.94
C ASP A 62 14.24 4.54 -7.50
N MET A 63 13.07 4.34 -6.88
CA MET A 63 12.21 5.44 -6.40
C MET A 63 12.26 5.61 -4.88
N ASN A 64 13.23 4.98 -4.20
CA ASN A 64 13.36 5.03 -2.76
C ASN A 64 13.31 6.49 -2.24
N GLY A 65 12.38 6.73 -1.32
CA GLY A 65 12.22 7.97 -0.58
C GLY A 65 11.59 9.14 -1.33
N MET A 66 12.09 9.51 -2.52
CA MET A 66 11.70 10.79 -3.15
C MET A 66 10.24 10.82 -3.64
N TRP A 67 9.71 9.69 -4.13
CA TRP A 67 8.39 9.66 -4.79
C TRP A 67 7.46 8.57 -4.30
N THR A 68 7.99 7.55 -3.65
CA THR A 68 7.24 6.47 -3.00
C THR A 68 6.15 6.99 -2.06
N GLU A 69 6.48 7.89 -1.13
CA GLU A 69 5.50 8.40 -0.15
C GLU A 69 4.38 9.24 -0.81
N PRO A 70 4.69 10.18 -1.72
CA PRO A 70 3.66 10.85 -2.52
C PRO A 70 2.76 9.88 -3.30
N MET A 71 3.32 8.84 -3.91
CA MET A 71 2.57 7.84 -4.66
C MET A 71 1.60 7.07 -3.75
N LEU A 72 2.08 6.61 -2.59
CA LEU A 72 1.26 5.97 -1.56
C LEU A 72 0.11 6.91 -1.15
N GLY A 73 0.42 8.16 -0.84
CA GLY A 73 -0.58 9.15 -0.41
C GLY A 73 -1.68 9.37 -1.44
N VAL A 74 -1.36 9.36 -2.73
CA VAL A 74 -2.37 9.51 -3.81
C VAL A 74 -3.30 8.30 -3.90
N VAL A 75 -2.78 7.08 -3.75
CA VAL A 75 -3.62 5.87 -3.84
C VAL A 75 -4.41 5.61 -2.56
N THR A 76 -4.01 6.18 -1.43
CA THR A 76 -4.72 6.12 -0.15
C THR A 76 -5.51 7.39 0.17
N ASN A 77 -5.70 8.29 -0.79
CA ASN A 77 -6.19 9.66 -0.55
C ASN A 77 -7.63 9.75 -0.02
N ALA A 78 -8.42 8.66 -0.06
CA ALA A 78 -9.80 8.67 0.42
C ALA A 78 -10.28 7.29 0.89
N PRO A 79 -11.16 7.24 1.90
CA PRO A 79 -11.83 5.99 2.31
C PRO A 79 -12.54 5.27 1.15
N GLY A 80 -13.14 6.01 0.21
CA GLY A 80 -13.78 5.45 -0.98
C GLY A 80 -12.84 4.74 -1.95
N TYR A 81 -11.51 4.89 -1.79
CA TYR A 81 -10.50 4.24 -2.62
C TYR A 81 -10.13 2.86 -2.05
N MET A 82 -10.51 2.57 -0.80
CA MET A 82 -10.16 1.32 -0.11
C MET A 82 -10.62 0.05 -0.86
N PRO A 83 -11.83 -0.03 -1.45
CA PRO A 83 -12.23 -1.18 -2.26
C PRO A 83 -11.31 -1.39 -3.48
N TRP A 84 -10.91 -0.30 -4.13
CA TRP A 84 -9.99 -0.32 -5.28
C TRP A 84 -8.57 -0.68 -4.89
N LEU A 85 -8.13 -0.22 -3.73
CA LEU A 85 -6.84 -0.59 -3.19
C LEU A 85 -6.78 -2.08 -2.84
N MET A 86 -7.77 -2.57 -2.08
CA MET A 86 -7.85 -3.95 -1.63
C MET A 86 -7.88 -4.95 -2.80
N ARG A 87 -8.65 -4.68 -3.86
CA ARG A 87 -8.66 -5.52 -5.07
C ARG A 87 -7.33 -5.50 -5.81
N SER A 88 -6.58 -4.40 -5.75
CA SER A 88 -5.39 -4.19 -6.57
C SER A 88 -4.07 -4.57 -5.90
N LEU A 89 -4.05 -4.92 -4.61
CA LEU A 89 -2.82 -5.31 -3.90
C LEU A 89 -2.02 -6.41 -4.61
N HIS A 90 -2.69 -7.34 -5.28
CA HIS A 90 -2.05 -8.44 -6.00
C HIS A 90 -1.35 -8.03 -7.30
N LEU A 91 -1.56 -6.80 -7.77
CA LEU A 91 -0.94 -6.26 -8.98
C LEU A 91 0.45 -5.65 -8.72
N LEU A 92 0.83 -5.48 -7.46
CA LEU A 92 2.17 -5.04 -7.08
C LEU A 92 3.21 -6.09 -7.48
N HIS A 93 4.40 -5.63 -7.85
CA HIS A 93 5.54 -6.52 -8.06
C HIS A 93 5.83 -7.31 -6.76
N PRO A 94 6.19 -8.61 -6.82
CA PRO A 94 6.51 -9.38 -5.61
C PRO A 94 7.60 -8.75 -4.73
N GLY A 95 8.61 -8.13 -5.34
CA GLY A 95 9.64 -7.37 -4.63
C GLY A 95 9.17 -6.03 -4.03
N ALA A 96 7.98 -5.53 -4.39
CA ALA A 96 7.36 -4.33 -3.83
C ALA A 96 6.43 -4.65 -2.65
N ARG A 97 6.74 -5.73 -1.90
CA ARG A 97 5.93 -6.20 -0.77
C ARG A 97 5.82 -5.16 0.35
N TRP A 98 6.86 -4.34 0.53
CA TRP A 98 6.85 -3.21 1.46
C TRP A 98 5.67 -2.25 1.16
N ALA A 99 5.42 -1.93 -0.11
CA ALA A 99 4.34 -1.04 -0.51
C ALA A 99 2.97 -1.65 -0.16
N ALA A 100 2.79 -2.95 -0.39
CA ALA A 100 1.58 -3.65 -0.01
C ALA A 100 1.32 -3.59 1.52
N LYS A 101 2.38 -3.68 2.33
CA LYS A 101 2.30 -3.56 3.79
C LYS A 101 1.94 -2.15 4.24
N ASP A 102 2.45 -1.13 3.56
CA ASP A 102 2.15 0.28 3.85
C ASP A 102 0.74 0.66 3.45
N LEU A 103 0.29 0.23 2.28
CA LEU A 103 -1.10 0.37 1.85
C LEU A 103 -2.06 -0.30 2.84
N MET A 104 -1.71 -1.50 3.32
CA MET A 104 -2.47 -2.17 4.39
C MET A 104 -2.40 -1.40 5.72
N SER A 105 -1.26 -0.78 6.08
CA SER A 105 -1.17 0.11 7.26
C SER A 105 -2.17 1.23 7.16
N GLN A 106 -2.23 1.87 5.99
CA GLN A 106 -3.03 3.06 5.78
C GLN A 106 -4.52 2.73 5.82
N MET A 107 -4.95 1.66 5.15
CA MET A 107 -6.35 1.21 5.22
C MET A 107 -6.80 0.89 6.66
N LEU A 108 -5.94 0.23 7.45
CA LEU A 108 -6.20 -0.01 8.87
C LEU A 108 -6.29 1.30 9.64
N PHE A 109 -5.33 2.19 9.44
CA PHE A 109 -5.31 3.48 10.12
C PHE A 109 -6.57 4.29 9.80
N ASP A 110 -6.91 4.46 8.53
CA ASP A 110 -8.08 5.23 8.10
C ASP A 110 -9.38 4.66 8.67
N THR A 111 -9.50 3.32 8.75
CA THR A 111 -10.68 2.68 9.34
C THR A 111 -10.80 2.93 10.84
N PHE A 112 -9.73 2.69 11.60
CA PHE A 112 -9.81 2.68 13.06
C PHE A 112 -9.58 4.07 13.68
N TYR A 113 -8.93 4.99 12.96
CA TYR A 113 -8.71 6.37 13.42
C TYR A 113 -10.01 7.18 13.49
N GLU A 114 -10.97 6.90 12.61
CA GLU A 114 -12.24 7.64 12.53
C GLU A 114 -13.35 7.09 13.43
N ILE A 115 -13.12 6.01 14.19
CA ILE A 115 -14.13 5.41 15.05
C ILE A 115 -14.47 6.34 16.22
N LYS A 116 -15.75 6.74 16.30
CA LYS A 116 -16.30 7.49 17.42
C LYS A 116 -17.07 6.57 18.37
N PRO A 117 -16.95 6.75 19.70
CA PRO A 117 -17.62 5.88 20.69
C PRO A 117 -19.16 5.86 20.60
N ASP A 118 -19.76 6.93 20.08
CA ASP A 118 -21.21 7.15 20.09
C ASP A 118 -21.89 6.82 18.74
N GLU A 119 -21.12 6.37 17.74
CA GLU A 119 -21.61 6.01 16.40
C GLU A 119 -21.39 4.51 16.18
N PHE A 120 -22.30 3.86 15.44
CA PHE A 120 -22.04 2.48 15.01
C PHE A 120 -20.78 2.49 14.13
N PRO A 121 -19.76 1.66 14.41
CA PRO A 121 -18.49 1.77 13.72
C PRO A 121 -18.65 1.41 12.24
N ASP A 122 -18.30 2.34 11.37
CA ASP A 122 -18.07 2.04 9.96
C ASP A 122 -16.69 1.38 9.84
N LEU A 123 -16.64 0.22 9.18
CA LEU A 123 -15.44 -0.60 9.07
C LEU A 123 -15.11 -0.86 7.59
N PRO A 124 -14.77 0.19 6.82
CA PRO A 124 -14.61 0.10 5.37
C PRO A 124 -13.57 -0.95 4.93
N ILE A 125 -12.54 -1.21 5.75
CA ILE A 125 -11.56 -2.26 5.45
C ILE A 125 -12.19 -3.65 5.47
N VAL A 126 -13.12 -3.90 6.40
CA VAL A 126 -13.83 -5.18 6.54
C VAL A 126 -14.73 -5.40 5.33
N ASP A 127 -15.45 -4.36 4.91
CA ASP A 127 -16.31 -4.40 3.72
C ASP A 127 -15.51 -4.63 2.43
N ALA A 128 -14.26 -4.15 2.38
CA ALA A 128 -13.37 -4.34 1.25
C ALA A 128 -12.72 -5.74 1.20
N LEU A 129 -12.60 -6.47 2.32
CA LEU A 129 -11.89 -7.77 2.40
C LEU A 129 -12.27 -8.78 1.32
N PRO A 130 -13.55 -8.98 0.95
CA PRO A 130 -13.96 -9.88 -0.13
C PRO A 130 -13.29 -9.63 -1.48
N LEU A 131 -12.83 -8.40 -1.73
CA LEU A 131 -12.24 -7.97 -2.99
C LEU A 131 -10.75 -8.34 -3.09
N GLY A 132 -10.08 -8.53 -1.96
CA GLY A 132 -8.63 -8.74 -1.89
C GLY A 132 -8.24 -10.22 -1.96
N LYS A 133 -7.12 -10.52 -2.63
CA LYS A 133 -6.61 -11.89 -2.78
C LYS A 133 -6.32 -12.49 -1.39
N ARG A 134 -7.19 -13.39 -0.92
CA ARG A 134 -7.20 -13.87 0.48
C ARG A 134 -5.83 -14.22 1.02
N ASP A 135 -5.07 -15.07 0.31
CA ASP A 135 -3.76 -15.53 0.79
C ASP A 135 -2.76 -14.38 0.94
N LEU A 136 -2.80 -13.39 0.03
CA LEU A 136 -1.97 -12.20 0.09
C LEU A 136 -2.40 -11.28 1.24
N VAL A 137 -3.69 -11.00 1.35
CA VAL A 137 -4.21 -10.12 2.42
C VAL A 137 -3.92 -10.74 3.78
N LEU A 138 -4.14 -12.05 3.93
CA LEU A 138 -3.84 -12.78 5.15
C LEU A 138 -2.35 -12.72 5.49
N SER A 139 -1.46 -12.97 4.52
CA SER A 139 -0.01 -12.92 4.75
C SER A 139 0.48 -11.52 5.13
N LEU A 140 -0.12 -10.47 4.56
CA LEU A 140 0.17 -9.08 4.95
C LEU A 140 -0.27 -8.78 6.38
N LEU A 141 -1.47 -9.23 6.78
CA LEU A 141 -1.97 -9.03 8.14
C LEU A 141 -1.13 -9.79 9.17
N ASP A 142 -0.75 -11.04 8.88
CA ASP A 142 0.12 -11.86 9.74
C ASP A 142 1.48 -11.18 9.95
N GLU A 143 2.13 -10.73 8.86
CA GLU A 143 3.42 -10.03 8.95
C GLU A 143 3.34 -8.75 9.78
N LYS A 144 2.25 -7.98 9.65
CA LYS A 144 2.06 -6.75 10.43
C LYS A 144 1.88 -7.03 11.92
N ILE A 145 1.12 -8.07 12.27
CA ILE A 145 0.96 -8.49 13.67
C ILE A 145 2.33 -8.83 14.27
N GLU A 146 3.16 -9.60 13.54
CA GLU A 146 4.49 -9.96 14.00
C GLU A 146 5.44 -8.75 14.09
N ASP A 147 5.36 -7.81 13.14
CA ASP A 147 6.11 -6.55 13.23
C ASP A 147 5.70 -5.73 14.45
N TYR A 148 4.40 -5.57 14.71
CA TYR A 148 3.90 -4.82 15.87
C TYR A 148 4.27 -5.51 17.20
N LYS A 149 4.24 -6.85 17.26
CA LYS A 149 4.72 -7.61 18.43
C LYS A 149 6.19 -7.38 18.67
N ARG A 150 7.03 -7.45 17.63
CA ARG A 150 8.46 -7.16 17.73
C ARG A 150 8.71 -5.74 18.23
N TRP A 151 8.06 -4.74 17.64
CA TRP A 151 8.21 -3.35 18.09
C TRP A 151 7.70 -3.13 19.51
N LEU A 152 6.63 -3.81 19.93
CA LEU A 152 6.16 -3.79 21.32
C LEU A 152 7.21 -4.34 22.30
N GLU A 153 7.98 -5.33 21.90
CA GLU A 153 9.08 -5.87 22.71
C GLU A 153 10.30 -4.96 22.77
N GLU A 154 10.60 -4.26 21.67
CA GLU A 154 11.70 -3.30 21.56
C GLU A 154 11.40 -1.98 22.31
N ASP A 155 10.16 -1.48 22.26
CA ASP A 155 9.73 -0.18 22.81
C ASP A 155 9.32 -0.21 24.30
N ARG A 156 9.69 -1.24 25.06
CA ARG A 156 9.25 -1.49 26.47
C ARG A 156 9.51 -0.36 27.48
N VAL A 157 10.19 0.71 27.09
CA VAL A 157 10.55 1.85 27.94
C VAL A 157 9.45 2.92 27.99
N SER A 158 8.54 2.98 26.99
CA SER A 158 7.49 4.02 26.91
C SER A 158 6.08 3.44 27.03
N SER A 159 5.38 3.74 28.13
CA SER A 159 4.00 3.29 28.36
C SER A 159 3.02 3.75 27.27
N LYS A 160 3.25 4.93 26.68
CA LYS A 160 2.42 5.47 25.58
C LYS A 160 2.60 4.67 24.28
N ASN A 161 3.80 4.17 24.00
CA ASN A 161 4.05 3.35 22.82
C ASN A 161 3.46 1.94 22.99
N ILE A 162 3.51 1.40 24.21
CA ILE A 162 2.94 0.09 24.54
C ILE A 162 1.44 0.04 24.20
N GLU A 163 0.65 1.00 24.66
CA GLU A 163 -0.79 1.00 24.39
C GLU A 163 -1.09 1.19 22.90
N LYS A 164 -0.35 2.07 22.22
CA LYS A 164 -0.46 2.25 20.76
C LYS A 164 -0.18 0.95 19.99
N TRP A 165 0.84 0.19 20.39
CA TRP A 165 1.17 -1.07 19.72
C TRP A 165 0.14 -2.17 20.01
N LYS A 166 -0.35 -2.27 21.25
CA LYS A 166 -1.45 -3.18 21.60
C LYS A 166 -2.71 -2.89 20.79
N GLU A 167 -3.08 -1.62 20.66
CA GLU A 167 -4.23 -1.19 19.87
C GLU A 167 -4.07 -1.59 18.40
N ARG A 168 -2.89 -1.33 17.80
CA ARG A 168 -2.59 -1.73 16.42
C ARG A 168 -2.66 -3.25 16.22
N ILE A 169 -2.17 -4.04 17.18
CA ILE A 169 -2.28 -5.50 17.15
C ILE A 169 -3.76 -5.90 17.18
N ALA A 170 -4.55 -5.35 18.12
CA ALA A 170 -5.96 -5.68 18.27
C ALA A 170 -6.78 -5.35 17.02
N CYS A 171 -6.59 -4.17 16.42
CA CYS A 171 -7.23 -3.78 15.17
C CYS A 171 -6.86 -4.72 14.01
N THR A 172 -5.59 -5.09 13.90
CA THR A 172 -5.11 -5.98 12.82
C THR A 172 -5.62 -7.42 13.01
N GLU A 173 -5.59 -7.93 14.24
CA GLU A 173 -6.18 -9.22 14.63
C GLU A 173 -7.68 -9.27 14.34
N TYR A 174 -8.40 -8.19 14.62
CA TYR A 174 -9.83 -8.09 14.32
C TYR A 174 -10.10 -8.22 12.82
N VAL A 175 -9.43 -7.43 11.98
CA VAL A 175 -9.59 -7.49 10.50
C VAL A 175 -9.19 -8.87 9.97
N ARG A 176 -8.11 -9.45 10.49
CA ARG A 176 -7.70 -10.82 10.18
C ARG A 176 -8.80 -11.84 10.53
N GLY A 177 -9.40 -11.71 11.70
CA GLY A 177 -10.54 -12.53 12.13
C GLY A 177 -11.71 -12.43 11.16
N GLN A 178 -12.07 -11.22 10.73
CA GLN A 178 -13.13 -11.01 9.74
C GLN A 178 -12.82 -11.71 8.41
N LEU A 179 -11.59 -11.60 7.91
CA LEU A 179 -11.16 -12.29 6.68
C LEU A 179 -11.29 -13.81 6.80
N LEU A 180 -10.96 -14.37 7.97
CA LEU A 180 -11.04 -15.81 8.21
C LEU A 180 -12.48 -16.33 8.22
N LEU A 181 -13.42 -15.51 8.71
CA LEU A 181 -14.85 -15.82 8.76
C LEU A 181 -15.54 -15.74 7.38
N LEU A 182 -14.94 -15.06 6.40
CA LEU A 182 -15.52 -14.96 5.06
C LEU A 182 -15.56 -16.34 4.37
N PRO A 183 -16.73 -16.73 3.79
CA PRO A 183 -16.84 -17.94 2.97
C PRO A 183 -15.91 -17.89 1.77
N LYS A 184 -15.42 -19.05 1.30
CA LYS A 184 -14.53 -19.13 0.14
C LYS A 184 -15.21 -18.63 -1.14
N GLU A 185 -16.51 -18.83 -1.27
CA GLU A 185 -17.32 -18.43 -2.42
C GLU A 185 -17.33 -16.91 -2.62
N VAL A 186 -17.42 -16.15 -1.52
CA VAL A 186 -17.49 -14.67 -1.51
C VAL A 186 -16.20 -14.02 -2.02
N ILE A 187 -15.06 -14.69 -1.81
CA ILE A 187 -13.73 -14.17 -2.14
C ILE A 187 -13.41 -14.35 -3.62
N SER A 188 -13.88 -15.45 -4.23
CA SER A 188 -13.63 -15.76 -5.65
C SER A 188 -14.30 -14.82 -6.66
N ILE A 189 -15.28 -14.01 -6.22
CA ILE A 189 -16.04 -13.09 -7.08
C ILE A 189 -15.29 -11.76 -7.26
N GLY A 190 -14.54 -11.31 -6.25
CA GLY A 190 -13.88 -10.00 -6.24
C GLY A 190 -12.57 -9.90 -7.04
N HIS A 191 -12.05 -11.02 -7.55
CA HIS A 191 -10.77 -11.08 -8.29
C HIS A 191 -10.91 -11.10 -9.81
N ARG A 192 -12.13 -11.03 -10.35
CA ARG A 192 -12.37 -10.99 -11.80
C ARG A 192 -12.19 -9.58 -12.38
#